data_AF-A0A7W1M318-F1
#
_entry.id   AF-A0A7W1M318-F1
#
_cell.length_a   1.000
_cell.length_b   1.000
_cell.length_c   1.000
_cell.angle_alpha   90.00
_cell.angle_beta   90.00
_cell.angle_gamma   90.00
#
_symmetry.space_group_name_H-M   'P 1'
#
loop_
_entity.id
_entity.type
_entity.pdbx_description
1 polymer ?
#
loop_
_entity_poly.entity_id
_entity_poly.type
_entity_poly.pdbx_seq_one_letter_code
_entity_poly.pdbx_strand_id
1 'polypeptide(L)'
;MRARLSALVEHGLLERVRYRTNPDWYEYRLTQAGLDLFPAILTIKAWADRHLLSPDEPTLQVRHRTCGTELTPIVVCESCREPISATDVEYG
;
A
#
# COMPACT_ATOMS: atom_id res chain seq x y z
N MET A 1 5.73 14.78 -12.85
CA MET A 1 5.41 13.33 -12.94
C MET A 1 6.65 12.43 -12.94
N ARG A 2 7.67 12.65 -13.80
CA ARG A 2 8.84 11.74 -13.94
C ARG A 2 9.71 11.57 -12.68
N ALA A 3 9.94 12.64 -11.92
CA ALA A 3 10.82 12.60 -10.74
C ALA A 3 10.39 11.59 -9.67
N ARG A 4 9.07 11.43 -9.43
CA ARG A 4 8.56 10.47 -8.43
C ARG A 4 8.78 9.01 -8.86
N LEU A 5 8.51 8.68 -10.12
CA LEU A 5 8.75 7.33 -10.64
C LEU A 5 10.23 6.98 -10.64
N SER A 6 11.10 7.93 -11.02
CA SER A 6 12.55 7.76 -10.92
C SER A 6 12.99 7.47 -9.48
N ALA A 7 12.49 8.24 -8.50
CA ALA A 7 12.82 8.01 -7.09
C ALA A 7 12.32 6.64 -6.58
N LEU A 8 11.12 6.22 -6.98
CA LEU A 8 10.60 4.89 -6.62
C LEU A 8 11.43 3.75 -7.24
N VAL A 9 12.00 3.94 -8.43
CA VAL A 9 12.94 2.98 -9.02
C VAL A 9 14.28 3.00 -8.26
N GLU A 10 14.79 4.18 -7.94
CA GLU A 10 16.04 4.36 -7.18
C GLU A 10 15.96 3.70 -5.79
N HIS A 11 14.81 3.80 -5.12
CA HIS A 11 14.55 3.13 -3.85
C HIS A 11 14.14 1.65 -3.99
N GLY A 12 14.17 1.10 -5.21
CA GLY A 12 13.90 -0.33 -5.45
C GLY A 12 12.45 -0.75 -5.25
N LEU A 13 11.50 0.18 -5.21
CA LEU A 13 10.06 -0.11 -5.08
C LEU A 13 9.42 -0.41 -6.44
N LEU A 14 9.99 0.16 -7.51
CA LEU A 14 9.60 -0.11 -8.89
C LEU A 14 10.79 -0.60 -9.70
N GLU A 15 10.54 -1.44 -10.68
CA GLU A 15 11.47 -1.75 -11.76
C GLU A 15 10.93 -1.21 -13.08
N ARG A 16 11.82 -0.71 -13.93
CA ARG A 16 11.47 -0.23 -15.28
C ARG A 16 11.74 -1.35 -16.29
N VAL A 17 10.68 -1.99 -16.76
CA VAL A 17 10.75 -3.16 -17.64
C VAL A 17 10.39 -2.76 -19.08
N ARG A 18 11.24 -3.12 -20.04
CA ARG A 18 10.91 -2.99 -21.47
C ARG A 18 9.95 -4.11 -21.85
N TYR A 19 8.72 -3.77 -22.23
CA TYR A 19 7.69 -4.77 -22.52
C TYR A 19 7.32 -4.87 -24.00
N ARG A 20 7.74 -3.92 -24.83
CA ARG A 20 7.57 -3.97 -26.29
C ARG A 20 8.78 -3.36 -26.99
N THR A 21 9.15 -3.94 -28.12
CA THR A 21 10.12 -3.39 -29.07
C THR A 21 9.41 -2.97 -30.36
N ASN A 22 9.92 -1.92 -31.00
CA ASN A 22 9.39 -1.32 -32.24
C ASN A 22 7.94 -0.77 -32.14
N PRO A 23 7.73 0.42 -31.52
CA PRO A 23 8.70 1.23 -30.79
C PRO A 23 8.98 0.67 -29.39
N ASP A 24 10.08 1.11 -28.77
CA ASP A 24 10.44 0.69 -27.41
C ASP A 24 9.45 1.28 -26.39
N TRP A 25 8.74 0.40 -25.68
CA TRP A 25 7.87 0.77 -24.56
C TRP A 25 8.36 0.19 -23.25
N TYR A 26 8.26 1.01 -22.21
CA TYR A 26 8.63 0.67 -20.85
C TYR A 26 7.41 0.81 -19.94
N GLU A 27 7.29 -0.11 -19.00
CA GLU A 27 6.34 -0.04 -17.91
C GLU A 27 7.08 -0.09 -16.58
N TYR A 28 6.43 0.41 -15.54
CA TYR A 28 6.93 0.32 -14.17
C TYR A 28 6.17 -0.78 -13.45
N ARG A 29 6.89 -1.79 -12.96
CA ARG A 29 6.31 -2.89 -12.19
C ARG A 29 6.75 -2.77 -10.74
N LEU A 30 5.87 -3.16 -9.82
CA LEU A 30 6.24 -3.27 -8.41
C LEU A 30 7.25 -4.40 -8.24
N THR A 31 8.31 -4.11 -7.48
CA THR A 31 9.20 -5.16 -6.97
C THR A 31 8.53 -5.85 -5.78
N GLN A 32 9.16 -6.89 -5.23
CA GLN A 32 8.69 -7.50 -3.98
C GLN A 32 8.64 -6.46 -2.85
N ALA A 33 9.69 -5.65 -2.69
CA ALA A 33 9.70 -4.58 -1.70
C ALA A 33 8.58 -3.54 -1.93
N GLY A 34 8.25 -3.24 -3.19
CA GLY A 34 7.10 -2.40 -3.53
C GLY A 34 5.76 -3.02 -3.15
N LEU A 35 5.61 -4.34 -3.31
CA LEU A 35 4.41 -5.07 -2.90
C LEU A 35 4.27 -5.15 -1.38
N ASP A 36 5.39 -5.32 -0.67
CA ASP A 36 5.43 -5.41 0.79
C ASP A 36 4.98 -4.09 1.47
N LEU A 37 4.97 -2.97 0.75
CA LEU A 37 4.41 -1.69 1.22
C LEU A 37 2.88 -1.61 1.19
N PHE A 38 2.20 -2.53 0.49
CA PHE A 38 0.76 -2.49 0.35
C PHE A 38 -0.01 -2.39 1.70
N PRO A 39 0.34 -3.15 2.76
CA PRO A 39 -0.31 -3.02 4.06
C PRO A 39 -0.14 -1.61 4.68
N ALA A 40 1.03 -0.99 4.55
CA ALA A 40 1.26 0.37 5.06
C ALA A 40 0.39 1.40 4.32
N ILE A 41 0.27 1.27 3.01
CA ILE A 41 -0.60 2.13 2.18
C ILE A 41 -2.07 2.00 2.62
N LEU A 42 -2.55 0.79 2.88
CA LEU A 42 -3.91 0.57 3.39
C LEU A 42 -4.12 1.24 4.74
N THR A 43 -3.16 1.14 5.66
CA THR A 43 -3.25 1.79 6.98
C THR A 43 -3.28 3.32 6.86
N ILE A 44 -2.46 3.91 6.00
CA ILE A 44 -2.46 5.36 5.72
C ILE A 44 -3.81 5.78 5.12
N LYS A 45 -4.34 5.02 4.17
CA LYS A 45 -5.66 5.26 3.57
C LYS A 45 -6.74 5.26 4.65
N ALA A 46 -6.78 4.25 5.52
CA ALA A 46 -7.79 4.16 6.57
C ALA A 46 -7.71 5.33 7.57
N TRP A 47 -6.50 5.84 7.83
CA TRP A 47 -6.34 7.09 8.57
C TRP A 47 -6.89 8.29 7.79
N ALA A 48 -6.57 8.42 6.50
CA ALA A 48 -7.07 9.51 5.67
C ALA A 48 -8.60 9.52 5.57
N ASP A 49 -9.23 8.35 5.40
CA ASP A 49 -10.69 8.23 5.36
C ASP A 49 -11.34 8.71 6.66
N ARG A 50 -10.71 8.46 7.82
CA ARG A 50 -11.24 8.87 9.13
C ARG A 50 -11.04 10.35 9.45
N HIS A 51 -9.99 10.97 8.92
CA HIS A 51 -9.53 12.29 9.40
C HIS A 51 -9.55 13.39 8.34
N LEU A 52 -9.55 13.03 7.06
CA LEU A 52 -9.45 14.00 5.95
C LEU A 52 -10.71 14.06 5.09
N LEU A 53 -11.53 13.01 5.06
CA LEU A 53 -12.71 12.94 4.22
C LEU A 53 -13.97 13.28 5.01
N SER A 54 -14.89 14.01 4.38
CA SER A 54 -16.22 14.26 4.94
C SER A 54 -17.13 13.04 4.76
N PRO A 55 -18.19 12.86 5.58
CA PRO A 55 -19.09 11.71 5.48
C PRO A 55 -19.71 11.50 4.09
N ASP A 56 -19.90 12.59 3.34
CA ASP A 56 -20.52 12.57 2.01
C ASP A 56 -19.50 12.48 0.87
N GLU A 57 -18.20 12.40 1.18
CA GLU A 57 -17.14 12.36 0.17
C GLU A 57 -16.88 10.92 -0.30
N PRO A 58 -16.84 10.66 -1.62
CA PRO A 58 -16.64 9.32 -2.15
C PRO A 58 -15.23 8.81 -1.81
N THR A 59 -15.17 7.73 -1.03
CA THR A 59 -13.91 7.07 -0.65
C THR A 59 -13.60 5.89 -1.58
N LEU A 60 -12.32 5.58 -1.77
CA LEU A 60 -11.93 4.35 -2.46
C LEU A 60 -12.35 3.14 -1.62
N GLN A 61 -13.31 2.37 -2.13
CA GLN A 61 -13.83 1.19 -1.45
C GLN A 61 -12.91 -0.01 -1.68
N VAL A 62 -12.26 -0.48 -0.62
CA VAL A 62 -11.40 -1.68 -0.67
C VAL A 62 -12.18 -2.83 -0.04
N ARG A 63 -12.35 -3.93 -0.78
CA ARG A 63 -13.04 -5.13 -0.30
C ARG A 63 -12.10 -6.30 -0.23
N HIS A 64 -12.22 -7.10 0.82
CA HIS A 64 -11.51 -8.36 0.88
C HIS A 64 -12.15 -9.34 -0.12
N ARG A 65 -11.38 -9.80 -1.09
CA ARG A 65 -11.87 -10.68 -2.16
C ARG A 65 -12.50 -11.97 -1.63
N THR A 66 -11.99 -12.53 -0.54
CA THR A 66 -12.43 -13.83 -0.02
C THR A 66 -13.79 -13.75 0.69
N CYS A 67 -14.04 -12.70 1.49
CA CYS A 67 -15.31 -12.56 2.24
C CYS A 67 -16.26 -11.50 1.68
N GLY A 68 -15.83 -10.67 0.72
CA GLY A 68 -16.64 -9.63 0.08
C GLY A 68 -16.92 -8.38 0.92
N THR A 69 -16.51 -8.38 2.19
CA THR A 69 -16.71 -7.27 3.12
C THR A 69 -15.74 -6.13 2.81
N GLU A 70 -16.13 -4.93 3.22
CA GLU A 70 -15.22 -3.78 3.25
C GLU A 70 -14.03 -4.09 4.17
N LEU A 71 -12.85 -3.69 3.74
CA LEU A 71 -11.59 -3.99 4.41
C LEU A 71 -11.23 -2.83 5.34
N THR A 72 -11.14 -3.12 6.63
CA THR A 72 -10.52 -2.25 7.62
C THR A 72 -9.18 -2.87 8.02
N PRO A 73 -8.04 -2.21 7.73
CA PRO A 73 -6.74 -2.75 8.10
C PRO A 73 -6.57 -2.72 9.62
N ILE A 74 -6.04 -3.81 10.17
CA ILE A 74 -5.59 -3.92 11.55
C ILE A 74 -4.16 -4.42 11.56
N VAL A 75 -3.35 -3.95 12.52
CA VAL A 75 -2.00 -4.47 12.75
C VAL A 75 -2.08 -5.52 13.84
N VAL A 76 -1.54 -6.71 13.57
CA VAL A 76 -1.55 -7.83 14.51
C VAL A 76 -0.12 -8.29 14.75
N CYS A 77 0.15 -8.83 15.94
CA CYS A 77 1.39 -9.55 16.21
C CYS A 77 1.38 -10.87 15.43
N GLU A 78 2.44 -11.16 14.67
CA GLU A 78 2.53 -12.37 13.87
C GLU A 78 2.44 -13.65 14.71
N SER A 79 3.02 -13.64 15.92
CA SER A 79 3.10 -14.83 16.77
C SER A 79 1.77 -15.20 17.43
N CYS A 80 1.08 -14.24 18.04
CA CYS A 80 -0.17 -14.50 18.78
C CYS A 80 -1.44 -14.18 17.97
N ARG A 81 -1.30 -13.45 16.85
CA ARG A 81 -2.39 -12.96 15.99
C ARG A 81 -3.37 -12.00 16.68
N GLU A 82 -2.99 -11.47 17.84
CA GLU A 82 -3.77 -10.44 18.51
C GLU A 82 -3.47 -9.05 17.92
N PRO A 83 -4.48 -8.15 17.84
CA PRO A 83 -4.27 -6.76 17.46
C PRO A 83 -3.28 -6.07 18.40
N ILE A 84 -2.40 -5.24 17.84
CA ILE A 84 -1.49 -4.40 18.62
C ILE A 84 -1.90 -2.93 18.54
N SER A 85 -1.75 -2.23 19.66
CA SER A 85 -1.85 -0.78 19.75
C SER A 85 -0.50 -0.17 20.11
N ALA A 86 -0.43 1.16 20.12
CA ALA A 86 0.80 1.88 20.46
C ALA A 86 1.31 1.61 21.90
N THR A 87 0.46 1.10 22.80
CA THR A 87 0.82 0.76 24.18
C THR A 87 1.26 -0.70 24.35
N ASP A 88 1.08 -1.55 23.34
CA ASP A 88 1.41 -2.98 23.40
C ASP A 88 2.80 -3.30 22.85
N VAL A 89 3.62 -2.26 22.60
CA VAL A 89 4.94 -2.38 21.97
C VAL A 89 6.02 -1.71 22.82
N GLU A 90 7.19 -2.35 22.88
CA GLU A 90 8.40 -1.80 23.49
C GLU A 90 9.38 -1.42 22.37
N TYR A 91 10.03 -0.26 22.51
CA TYR A 91 11.07 0.20 21.59
C TYR A 91 12.43 -0.04 22.24
N GLY A 92 13.28 -0.83 21.59
CA GLY A 92 14.67 -1.04 21.97
C GLY A 92 15.60 0.04 21.44
#